data_AF-A0A956M1J5-F1
#
_entry.id   AF-A0A956M1J5-F1
#
_cell.length_a   1.000
_cell.length_b   1.000
_cell.length_c   1.000
_cell.angle_alpha   90.00
_cell.angle_beta   90.00
_cell.angle_gamma   90.00
#
_symmetry.space_group_name_H-M   'P 1'
#
loop_
_entity.id
_entity.type
_entity.pdbx_description
1 polymer ?
#
loop_
_entity_poly.entity_id
_entity_poly.type
_entity_poly.pdbx_seq_one_letter_code
_entity_poly.pdbx_strand_id
1 'polypeptide(L)'
;MNESARSTAKRRPDLDTVYTINEDGSRNFIHTADVSGRWQRRKTIVYTLLILIYLSLPWIRIHGGPAIHLDLPGRTAHLFGIAFTNQDFYLVFFLVTGLGFSLFVITSLLGRIWCGYACPQTVFLEGVFRRIERLLEGSRERRLRRNSGPWTLDRAWRKLVKHGLYLLLAAVIAHAFLAYFIPPERLFGYLRSGPSGHWVPFGWTLFWTAVLYFDYSWFREQTCLIICPYGRLQSALIDADTVIIGYDEKRGEPRSKKTGEGGDCVDCFRCVSVCPTGIDIRRGLQMECIGCANCIDACDAVMEKLDRPKGLVRYDSHRGFTEGVRRSLVRPRVFLYGTLALVGLTVFASVALRRTSFDVRVLRPQGLPYSLVDGKVRNLYTVRIQNKTDAAETYFVEPEAGAV
;
A
#
# COMPACT_ATOMS: atom_id res chain seq x y z
N MET A 1 -10.15 -15.05 -42.18
CA MET A 1 -10.73 -15.37 -40.85
C MET A 1 -11.32 -14.08 -40.29
N ASN A 2 -12.64 -14.02 -40.13
CA ASN A 2 -13.40 -12.80 -39.79
C ASN A 2 -13.14 -12.33 -38.35
N GLU A 3 -12.79 -11.05 -38.15
CA GLU A 3 -12.60 -10.38 -36.83
C GLU A 3 -13.85 -10.46 -35.94
N SER A 4 -15.05 -10.48 -36.54
CA SER A 4 -16.32 -10.61 -35.83
C SER A 4 -16.48 -11.92 -35.02
N ALA A 5 -15.79 -12.99 -35.42
CA ALA A 5 -15.85 -14.28 -34.72
C ALA A 5 -14.96 -14.37 -33.45
N ARG A 6 -14.07 -13.40 -33.20
CA ARG A 6 -13.26 -13.38 -31.96
C ARG A 6 -14.04 -12.92 -30.73
N SER A 7 -15.13 -12.17 -30.92
CA SER A 7 -15.90 -11.53 -29.84
C SER A 7 -16.53 -12.51 -28.83
N THR A 8 -16.82 -13.76 -29.22
CA THR A 8 -17.47 -14.76 -28.36
C THR A 8 -16.52 -15.75 -27.70
N ALA A 9 -15.23 -15.74 -28.07
CA ALA A 9 -14.23 -16.61 -27.46
C ALA A 9 -13.81 -16.00 -26.10
N LYS A 10 -14.04 -16.76 -25.02
CA LYS A 10 -13.64 -16.38 -23.65
C LYS A 10 -12.15 -16.04 -23.62
N ARG A 11 -11.81 -14.74 -23.55
CA ARG A 11 -10.43 -14.24 -23.55
C ARG A 11 -9.61 -14.98 -22.50
N ARG A 12 -8.47 -15.51 -22.93
CA ARG A 12 -7.48 -16.14 -22.05
C ARG A 12 -6.38 -15.14 -21.74
N PRO A 13 -5.74 -15.23 -20.56
CA PRO A 13 -4.58 -14.41 -20.27
C PRO A 13 -3.46 -14.66 -21.27
N ASP A 14 -2.87 -13.59 -21.77
CA ASP A 14 -1.71 -13.59 -22.64
C ASP A 14 -0.57 -12.75 -22.06
N LEU A 15 0.55 -12.68 -22.79
CA LEU A 15 1.75 -11.95 -22.36
C LEU A 15 1.82 -10.53 -22.94
N ASP A 16 1.02 -10.25 -23.98
CA ASP A 16 1.15 -9.03 -24.78
C ASP A 16 0.21 -7.93 -24.28
N THR A 17 -0.89 -8.31 -23.62
CA THR A 17 -1.94 -7.39 -23.21
C THR A 17 -2.39 -7.60 -21.77
N VAL A 18 -2.79 -6.50 -21.12
CA VAL A 18 -3.32 -6.54 -19.76
C VAL A 18 -4.70 -7.22 -19.77
N TYR A 19 -4.86 -8.31 -19.02
CA TYR A 19 -6.09 -9.12 -19.01
C TYR A 19 -7.37 -8.34 -18.63
N THR A 20 -7.24 -7.20 -17.96
CA THR A 20 -8.38 -6.36 -17.53
C THR A 20 -8.90 -5.42 -18.63
N ILE A 21 -8.28 -5.38 -19.80
CA ILE A 21 -8.67 -4.49 -20.92
C ILE A 21 -8.83 -5.33 -22.17
N ASN A 22 -10.06 -5.47 -22.67
CA ASN A 22 -10.36 -6.24 -23.89
C ASN A 22 -9.74 -5.60 -25.14
N GLU A 23 -9.73 -6.34 -26.27
CA GLU A 23 -9.19 -5.85 -27.55
C GLU A 23 -9.89 -4.57 -28.03
N ASP A 24 -11.18 -4.39 -27.71
CA ASP A 24 -11.98 -3.20 -28.01
C ASP A 24 -11.77 -2.03 -27.03
N GLY A 25 -10.85 -2.19 -26.05
CA GLY A 25 -10.61 -1.23 -24.98
C GLY A 25 -11.62 -1.27 -23.83
N SER A 26 -12.67 -2.12 -23.92
CA SER A 26 -13.65 -2.26 -22.85
C SER A 26 -13.05 -2.97 -21.62
N ARG A 27 -13.62 -2.71 -20.44
CA ARG A 27 -13.13 -3.31 -19.20
C ARG A 27 -13.52 -4.78 -19.08
N ASN A 28 -12.53 -5.64 -18.84
CA ASN A 28 -12.74 -7.04 -18.46
C ASN A 28 -12.66 -7.23 -16.95
N PHE A 29 -13.75 -7.64 -16.31
CA PHE A 29 -13.80 -7.83 -14.87
C PHE A 29 -13.23 -9.19 -14.44
N ILE A 30 -12.28 -9.16 -13.51
CA ILE A 30 -11.73 -10.38 -12.93
C ILE A 30 -12.65 -10.89 -11.82
N HIS A 31 -13.12 -12.13 -12.00
CA HIS A 31 -13.83 -12.87 -10.97
C HIS A 31 -12.92 -13.97 -10.43
N THR A 32 -12.29 -13.70 -9.29
CA THR A 32 -11.41 -14.66 -8.62
C THR A 32 -12.19 -15.79 -7.95
N ALA A 33 -11.65 -17.00 -8.02
CA ALA A 33 -12.12 -18.14 -7.27
C ALA A 33 -11.51 -18.15 -5.86
N ASP A 34 -12.22 -18.79 -4.93
CA ASP A 34 -11.76 -18.94 -3.57
C ASP A 34 -10.63 -19.96 -3.45
N VAL A 35 -9.71 -19.67 -2.54
CA VAL A 35 -8.60 -20.56 -2.20
C VAL A 35 -8.50 -20.63 -0.69
N SER A 36 -8.21 -21.83 -0.20
CA SER A 36 -7.82 -22.10 1.18
C SER A 36 -6.41 -22.68 1.17
N GLY A 37 -5.63 -22.34 2.19
CA GLY A 37 -4.25 -22.81 2.29
C GLY A 37 -3.44 -21.96 3.26
N ARG A 38 -2.15 -22.31 3.38
CA ARG A 38 -1.26 -21.72 4.36
C ARG A 38 -0.98 -20.25 4.06
N TRP A 39 -0.82 -19.89 2.79
CA TRP A 39 -0.49 -18.52 2.40
C TRP A 39 -1.71 -17.61 2.51
N GLN A 40 -2.90 -18.12 2.17
CA GLN A 40 -4.14 -17.41 2.34
C GLN A 40 -4.45 -17.14 3.82
N ARG A 41 -4.17 -18.09 4.72
CA ARG A 41 -4.29 -17.87 6.17
C ARG A 41 -3.32 -16.80 6.66
N ARG A 42 -2.04 -16.86 6.26
CA ARG A 42 -1.02 -15.85 6.62
C ARG A 42 -1.40 -14.45 6.13
N LYS A 43 -1.81 -14.31 4.87
CA LYS A 43 -2.31 -13.03 4.33
C LYS A 43 -3.50 -12.50 5.11
N THR A 44 -4.45 -13.37 5.46
CA THR A 44 -5.62 -12.96 6.23
C THR A 44 -5.20 -12.38 7.57
N ILE A 45 -4.25 -13.00 8.27
CA ILE A 45 -3.70 -12.47 9.52
C ILE A 45 -3.01 -11.13 9.29
N VAL A 46 -2.10 -11.04 8.31
CA VAL A 46 -1.36 -9.80 8.01
C VAL A 46 -2.31 -8.66 7.65
N TYR A 47 -3.30 -8.89 6.79
CA TYR A 47 -4.28 -7.89 6.41
C TYR A 47 -5.09 -7.41 7.61
N THR A 48 -5.57 -8.33 8.45
CA THR A 48 -6.31 -7.98 9.66
C THR A 48 -5.44 -7.14 10.60
N LEU A 49 -4.18 -7.52 10.83
CA LEU A 49 -3.26 -6.76 11.67
C LEU A 49 -3.00 -5.35 11.11
N LEU A 50 -2.72 -5.23 9.81
CA LEU A 50 -2.47 -3.92 9.18
C LEU A 50 -3.70 -3.01 9.20
N ILE A 51 -4.89 -3.56 8.99
CA ILE A 51 -6.14 -2.79 9.09
C ILE A 51 -6.36 -2.33 10.54
N LEU A 52 -6.15 -3.21 11.52
CA LEU A 52 -6.28 -2.85 12.94
C LEU A 52 -5.28 -1.75 13.34
N ILE A 53 -4.01 -1.87 12.91
CA ILE A 53 -3.00 -0.84 13.13
C ILE A 53 -3.45 0.48 12.49
N TYR A 54 -3.85 0.45 11.22
CA TYR A 54 -4.30 1.64 10.51
C TYR A 54 -5.50 2.34 11.17
N LEU A 55 -6.48 1.57 11.65
CA LEU A 55 -7.67 2.14 12.30
C LEU A 55 -7.41 2.60 13.73
N SER A 56 -6.42 2.05 14.43
CA SER A 56 -6.16 2.35 15.85
C SER A 56 -5.12 3.45 16.07
N LEU A 57 -4.13 3.59 15.18
CA LEU A 57 -3.03 4.56 15.36
C LEU A 57 -3.48 6.00 15.66
N PRO A 58 -4.50 6.57 14.99
CA PRO A 58 -4.96 7.93 15.30
C PRO A 58 -5.61 8.09 16.68
N TRP A 59 -6.03 6.98 17.31
CA TRP A 59 -6.75 6.99 18.59
C TRP A 59 -5.85 6.75 19.79
N ILE A 60 -4.68 6.15 19.58
CA ILE A 60 -3.71 5.92 20.64
C ILE A 60 -3.16 7.29 21.04
N ARG A 61 -3.31 7.67 22.31
CA ARG A 61 -2.80 8.94 22.82
C ARG A 61 -1.45 8.77 23.50
N ILE A 62 -0.50 9.62 23.16
CA ILE A 62 0.85 9.68 23.73
C ILE A 62 1.09 11.13 24.14
N HIS A 63 1.42 11.37 25.41
CA HIS A 63 1.64 12.72 25.98
C HIS A 63 0.50 13.75 25.71
N GLY A 64 -0.74 13.28 25.59
CA GLY A 64 -1.93 14.13 25.41
C GLY A 64 -2.35 14.36 23.95
N GLY A 65 -1.52 13.99 22.96
CA GLY A 65 -1.84 14.04 21.53
C GLY A 65 -2.00 12.65 20.89
N PRO A 66 -2.56 12.53 19.67
CA PRO A 66 -2.57 11.28 18.91
C PRO A 66 -1.16 10.76 18.61
N ALA A 67 -0.99 9.44 18.53
CA ALA A 67 0.30 8.81 18.27
C ALA A 67 0.85 9.18 16.89
N ILE A 68 -0.01 9.39 15.90
CA ILE A 68 0.37 9.98 14.62
C ILE A 68 -0.64 11.09 14.31
N HIS A 69 -0.15 12.32 14.22
CA HIS A 69 -0.94 13.47 13.84
C HIS A 69 -0.15 14.38 12.89
N LEU A 70 -0.67 14.59 11.69
CA LEU A 70 -0.07 15.45 10.67
C LEU A 70 -0.91 16.72 10.52
N ASP A 71 -0.56 17.77 11.25
CA ASP A 71 -1.24 19.06 11.18
C ASP A 71 -0.73 19.84 9.97
N LEU A 72 -1.46 19.74 8.85
CA LEU A 72 -1.17 20.48 7.63
C LEU A 72 -1.32 22.00 7.81
N PRO A 73 -2.42 22.54 8.40
CA PRO A 73 -2.55 23.96 8.71
C PRO A 73 -1.44 24.51 9.63
N GLY A 74 -1.16 23.82 10.74
CA GLY A 74 -0.12 24.19 11.71
C GLY A 74 1.30 23.92 11.20
N ARG A 75 1.42 23.11 10.15
CA ARG A 75 2.68 22.59 9.60
C ARG A 75 3.56 21.95 10.67
N THR A 76 2.91 21.16 11.53
CA THR A 76 3.55 20.33 12.54
C THR A 76 3.17 18.87 12.31
N ALA A 77 4.06 17.96 12.69
CA ALA A 77 3.79 16.53 12.64
C ALA A 77 4.16 15.92 13.99
N HIS A 78 3.20 15.33 14.68
CA HIS A 78 3.43 14.62 15.93
C HIS A 78 3.53 13.12 15.61
N LEU A 79 4.70 12.52 15.85
CA LEU A 79 4.95 11.10 15.64
C LEU A 79 5.43 10.48 16.95
N PHE A 80 4.64 9.56 17.50
CA PHE A 80 4.89 8.80 18.71
C PHE A 80 5.34 9.66 19.92
N GLY A 81 4.70 10.82 20.10
CA GLY A 81 5.03 11.76 21.18
C GLY A 81 6.17 12.73 20.88
N ILE A 82 6.66 12.77 19.64
CA ILE A 82 7.68 13.71 19.18
C ILE A 82 7.04 14.70 18.20
N ALA A 83 7.06 15.99 18.53
CA ALA A 83 6.53 17.05 17.70
C ALA A 83 7.58 17.60 16.72
N PHE A 84 7.43 17.33 15.44
CA PHE A 84 8.22 17.91 14.35
C PHE A 84 7.59 19.22 13.89
N THR A 85 8.42 20.25 13.74
CA THR A 85 7.99 21.57 13.26
C THR A 85 8.48 21.82 11.83
N ASN A 86 8.06 22.92 11.21
CA ASN A 86 8.55 23.36 9.89
C ASN A 86 10.08 23.32 9.74
N GLN A 87 10.81 23.65 10.81
CA GLN A 87 12.28 23.65 10.76
C GLN A 87 12.85 22.23 10.68
N ASP A 88 12.14 21.25 11.20
CA ASP A 88 12.53 19.84 11.24
C ASP A 88 12.02 19.09 10.00
N PHE A 89 11.37 19.77 9.05
CA PHE A 89 10.79 19.14 7.87
C PHE A 89 11.84 18.42 7.00
N TYR A 90 13.10 18.84 7.03
CA TYR A 90 14.20 18.11 6.38
C TYR A 90 14.39 16.69 6.94
N LEU A 91 13.98 16.40 8.18
CA LEU A 91 14.01 15.05 8.74
C LEU A 91 13.03 14.12 8.04
N VAL A 92 11.91 14.66 7.53
CA VAL A 92 10.96 13.90 6.72
C VAL A 92 11.63 13.37 5.46
N PHE A 93 12.55 14.14 4.85
CA PHE A 93 13.32 13.67 3.69
C PHE A 93 14.15 12.41 4.04
N PHE A 94 14.90 12.43 5.15
CA PHE A 94 15.70 11.28 5.58
C PHE A 94 14.83 10.08 5.98
N LEU A 95 13.70 10.33 6.63
CA LEU A 95 12.73 9.28 6.98
C LEU A 95 12.13 8.63 5.71
N VAL A 96 11.60 9.43 4.79
CA VAL A 96 10.93 8.94 3.57
C VAL A 96 11.92 8.23 2.66
N THR A 97 13.12 8.80 2.46
CA THR A 97 14.16 8.14 1.65
C THR A 97 14.68 6.87 2.32
N GLY A 98 14.89 6.88 3.64
CA GLY A 98 15.27 5.68 4.40
C GLY A 98 14.24 4.56 4.28
N LEU A 99 12.95 4.87 4.44
CA LEU A 99 11.85 3.92 4.24
C LEU A 99 11.73 3.46 2.77
N GLY A 100 11.93 4.37 1.82
CA GLY A 100 11.92 4.06 0.38
C GLY A 100 13.03 3.09 -0.02
N PHE A 101 14.27 3.33 0.41
CA PHE A 101 15.38 2.40 0.17
C PHE A 101 15.20 1.08 0.93
N SER A 102 14.59 1.10 2.12
CA SER A 102 14.22 -0.14 2.83
C SER A 102 13.26 -0.98 2.00
N LEU A 103 12.28 -0.33 1.36
CA LEU A 103 11.36 -0.99 0.44
C LEU A 103 12.06 -1.52 -0.82
N PHE A 104 13.11 -0.85 -1.31
CA PHE A 104 13.94 -1.34 -2.42
C PHE A 104 14.76 -2.57 -2.03
N VAL A 105 15.31 -2.61 -0.81
CA VAL A 105 15.98 -3.80 -0.25
C VAL A 105 15.00 -4.97 -0.18
N ILE A 106 13.81 -4.73 0.40
CA ILE A 106 12.75 -5.75 0.48
C ILE A 106 12.37 -6.24 -0.92
N THR A 107 12.25 -5.34 -1.90
CA THR A 107 11.92 -5.73 -3.29
C THR A 107 13.03 -6.53 -3.95
N SER A 108 14.29 -6.10 -3.80
CA SER A 108 15.41 -6.81 -4.40
C SER A 108 15.53 -8.22 -3.82
N LEU A 109 15.24 -8.42 -2.53
CA LEU A 109 15.30 -9.74 -1.88
C LEU A 109 14.04 -10.57 -2.10
N LEU A 110 12.88 -10.01 -1.81
CA LEU A 110 11.59 -10.71 -1.68
C LEU A 110 10.63 -10.42 -2.85
N GLY A 111 11.09 -9.71 -3.87
CA GLY A 111 10.32 -9.36 -5.06
C GLY A 111 9.08 -8.56 -4.71
N ARG A 112 7.92 -9.11 -5.07
CA ARG A 112 6.63 -8.42 -4.98
C ARG A 112 5.85 -8.72 -3.71
N ILE A 113 6.51 -9.22 -2.66
CA ILE A 113 5.84 -9.57 -1.40
C ILE A 113 5.10 -8.38 -0.78
N TRP A 114 5.64 -7.15 -0.89
CA TRP A 114 4.97 -5.93 -0.41
C TRP A 114 3.60 -5.75 -1.08
N CYS A 115 3.56 -5.84 -2.41
CA CYS A 115 2.35 -5.70 -3.21
C CYS A 115 1.29 -6.74 -2.80
N GLY A 116 1.70 -7.96 -2.50
CA GLY A 116 0.80 -9.06 -2.17
C GLY A 116 0.37 -9.16 -0.70
N TYR A 117 1.06 -8.49 0.23
CA TYR A 117 0.84 -8.67 1.68
C TYR A 117 0.63 -7.38 2.47
N ALA A 118 1.21 -6.25 2.04
CA ALA A 118 1.23 -5.02 2.85
C ALA A 118 0.74 -3.76 2.11
N CYS A 119 0.69 -3.78 0.77
CA CYS A 119 0.19 -2.65 -0.01
C CYS A 119 -1.27 -2.34 0.35
N PRO A 120 -1.61 -1.09 0.74
CA PRO A 120 -2.97 -0.72 1.17
C PRO A 120 -4.04 -1.09 0.14
N GLN A 121 -3.76 -0.88 -1.15
CA GLN A 121 -4.67 -1.25 -2.24
C GLN A 121 -5.08 -2.72 -2.18
N THR A 122 -4.09 -3.61 -2.02
CA THR A 122 -4.35 -5.06 -2.00
C THR A 122 -4.95 -5.50 -0.67
N VAL A 123 -4.51 -4.93 0.45
CA VAL A 123 -5.02 -5.21 1.78
C VAL A 123 -6.53 -4.93 1.86
N PHE A 124 -6.98 -3.75 1.42
CA PHE A 124 -8.41 -3.41 1.43
C PHE A 124 -9.19 -4.14 0.34
N LEU A 125 -8.69 -4.19 -0.91
CA LEU A 125 -9.40 -4.86 -2.01
C LEU A 125 -9.60 -6.35 -1.74
N GLU A 126 -8.55 -7.09 -1.36
CA GLU A 126 -8.64 -8.53 -1.10
C GLU A 126 -9.18 -8.86 0.28
N GLY A 127 -8.76 -8.10 1.30
CA GLY A 127 -9.07 -8.37 2.70
C GLY A 127 -10.47 -7.92 3.13
N VAL A 128 -11.04 -6.92 2.46
CA VAL A 128 -12.35 -6.33 2.81
C VAL A 128 -13.32 -6.44 1.65
N PHE A 129 -13.11 -5.69 0.56
CA PHE A 129 -14.12 -5.52 -0.49
C PHE A 129 -14.44 -6.84 -1.22
N ARG A 130 -13.43 -7.59 -1.67
CA ARG A 130 -13.66 -8.90 -2.31
C ARG A 130 -14.22 -9.94 -1.34
N ARG A 131 -13.98 -9.85 -0.02
CA ARG A 131 -14.64 -10.75 0.95
C ARG A 131 -16.13 -10.47 1.05
N ILE A 132 -16.52 -9.19 1.12
CA ILE A 132 -17.92 -8.78 1.13
C ILE A 132 -18.63 -9.18 -0.16
N GLU A 133 -17.98 -8.98 -1.31
CA GLU A 133 -18.51 -9.43 -2.61
C GLU A 133 -18.78 -10.93 -2.62
N ARG A 134 -17.87 -11.72 -2.06
CA ARG A 134 -18.01 -13.18 -1.98
C ARG A 134 -19.10 -13.61 -1.01
N LEU A 135 -19.23 -12.94 0.14
CA LEU A 135 -20.28 -13.20 1.11
C LEU A 135 -21.67 -12.92 0.52
N LEU A 136 -21.82 -11.82 -0.23
CA LEU A 136 -23.10 -11.42 -0.80
C LEU A 136 -23.45 -12.13 -2.11
N GLU A 137 -22.50 -12.25 -3.05
CA GLU A 137 -22.78 -12.79 -4.39
C GLU A 137 -22.41 -14.28 -4.53
N GLY A 138 -21.67 -14.86 -3.58
CA GLY A 138 -21.27 -16.26 -3.56
C GLY A 138 -20.01 -16.57 -4.39
N SER A 139 -19.82 -17.86 -4.69
CA SER A 139 -18.64 -18.36 -5.44
C SER A 139 -18.53 -17.74 -6.83
N ARG A 140 -17.32 -17.78 -7.40
CA ARG A 140 -17.02 -17.30 -8.76
C ARG A 140 -18.03 -17.78 -9.80
N GLU A 141 -18.35 -19.07 -9.81
CA GLU A 141 -19.23 -19.68 -10.80
C GLU A 141 -20.68 -19.17 -10.66
N ARG A 142 -21.15 -18.99 -9.42
CA ARG A 142 -22.47 -18.39 -9.14
C ARG A 142 -22.53 -16.92 -9.58
N ARG A 143 -21.46 -16.16 -9.34
CA ARG A 143 -21.35 -14.75 -9.76
C ARG A 143 -21.36 -14.61 -11.28
N LEU A 144 -20.55 -15.40 -11.98
CA LEU A 144 -20.50 -15.39 -13.44
C LEU A 144 -21.87 -15.72 -14.04
N ARG A 145 -22.52 -16.78 -13.55
CA ARG A 145 -23.86 -17.19 -14.02
C ARG A 145 -24.93 -16.13 -13.73
N ARG A 146 -24.89 -15.48 -12.56
CA ARG A 146 -25.83 -14.41 -12.21
C ARG A 146 -25.61 -13.15 -13.05
N ASN A 147 -24.36 -12.78 -13.32
CA ASN A 147 -24.02 -11.60 -14.11
C ASN A 147 -24.36 -11.78 -15.60
N SER A 148 -24.32 -13.01 -16.12
CA SER A 148 -24.72 -13.31 -17.51
C SER A 148 -26.22 -13.43 -17.73
N GLY A 149 -27.02 -13.62 -16.67
CA GLY A 149 -28.48 -13.71 -16.75
C GLY A 149 -29.18 -12.34 -16.72
N PRO A 150 -30.53 -12.30 -16.86
CA PRO A 150 -31.31 -11.07 -16.78
C PRO A 150 -31.25 -10.41 -15.38
N TRP A 151 -31.69 -9.15 -15.28
CA TRP A 151 -31.81 -8.44 -14.01
C TRP A 151 -32.99 -8.98 -13.19
N THR A 152 -32.72 -10.00 -12.37
CA THR A 152 -33.68 -10.52 -11.40
C THR A 152 -33.65 -9.71 -10.10
N LEU A 153 -34.72 -9.81 -9.29
CA LEU A 153 -34.76 -9.20 -7.95
C LEU A 153 -33.58 -9.68 -7.07
N ASP A 154 -33.21 -10.96 -7.13
CA ASP A 154 -32.03 -11.52 -6.44
C ASP A 154 -30.73 -10.81 -6.84
N ARG A 155 -30.56 -10.51 -8.14
CA ARG A 155 -29.39 -9.77 -8.63
C ARG A 155 -29.43 -8.32 -8.18
N ALA A 156 -30.57 -7.67 -8.29
CA ALA A 156 -30.72 -6.25 -7.97
C ALA A 156 -30.40 -5.96 -6.49
N TRP A 157 -31.03 -6.68 -5.55
CA TRP A 157 -30.81 -6.41 -4.12
C TRP A 157 -29.37 -6.72 -3.69
N ARG A 158 -28.76 -7.81 -4.19
CA ARG A 158 -27.36 -8.15 -3.86
C ARG A 158 -26.40 -7.08 -4.36
N LYS A 159 -26.62 -6.54 -5.56
CA LYS A 159 -25.82 -5.43 -6.09
C LYS A 159 -26.05 -4.17 -5.25
N LEU A 160 -27.30 -3.83 -4.95
CA LEU A 160 -27.63 -2.66 -4.12
C LEU A 160 -26.96 -2.73 -2.74
N VAL A 161 -27.10 -3.84 -2.03
CA VAL A 161 -26.48 -4.05 -0.71
C VAL A 161 -24.97 -4.06 -0.81
N LYS A 162 -24.39 -4.69 -1.84
CA LYS A 162 -22.93 -4.66 -2.06
C LYS A 162 -22.44 -3.22 -2.25
N HIS A 163 -23.06 -2.44 -3.14
CA HIS A 163 -22.64 -1.07 -3.40
C HIS A 163 -22.91 -0.16 -2.20
N GLY A 164 -23.99 -0.37 -1.45
CA GLY A 164 -24.25 0.31 -0.18
C GLY A 164 -23.17 0.04 0.86
N LEU A 165 -22.76 -1.22 1.05
CA LEU A 165 -21.66 -1.58 1.94
C LEU A 165 -20.31 -1.03 1.45
N TYR A 166 -20.06 -1.04 0.14
CA TYR A 166 -18.84 -0.46 -0.43
C TYR A 166 -18.75 1.03 -0.15
N LEU A 167 -19.86 1.76 -0.33
CA LEU A 167 -19.92 3.19 -0.06
C LEU A 167 -19.73 3.48 1.43
N LEU A 168 -20.40 2.71 2.31
CA LEU A 168 -20.24 2.83 3.76
C LEU A 168 -18.78 2.59 4.19
N LEU A 169 -18.15 1.54 3.67
CA LEU A 169 -16.77 1.22 4.01
C LEU A 169 -15.77 2.20 3.42
N ALA A 170 -15.99 2.68 2.20
CA ALA A 170 -15.20 3.77 1.62
C ALA A 170 -15.27 5.01 2.51
N ALA A 171 -16.46 5.35 3.02
CA ALA A 171 -16.64 6.45 3.97
C ALA A 171 -15.88 6.20 5.28
N VAL A 172 -15.97 5.01 5.86
CA VAL A 172 -15.23 4.66 7.09
C VAL A 172 -13.71 4.77 6.87
N ILE A 173 -13.18 4.25 5.76
CA ILE A 173 -11.76 4.32 5.43
C ILE A 173 -11.32 5.78 5.20
N ALA A 174 -12.16 6.59 4.53
CA ALA A 174 -11.90 8.01 4.33
C ALA A 174 -11.85 8.77 5.68
N HIS A 175 -12.79 8.52 6.59
CA HIS A 175 -12.75 9.13 7.93
C HIS A 175 -11.52 8.70 8.73
N ALA A 176 -11.15 7.42 8.67
CA ALA A 176 -9.92 6.94 9.29
C ALA A 176 -8.68 7.60 8.69
N PHE A 177 -8.67 7.87 7.37
CA PHE A 177 -7.59 8.61 6.72
C PHE A 177 -7.51 10.05 7.23
N LEU A 178 -8.65 10.75 7.30
CA LEU A 178 -8.70 12.12 7.84
C LEU A 178 -8.31 12.20 9.31
N ALA A 179 -8.52 11.15 10.10
CA ALA A 179 -8.14 11.11 11.51
C ALA A 179 -6.61 11.24 11.73
N TYR A 180 -5.79 10.95 10.71
CA TYR A 180 -4.35 11.24 10.75
C TYR A 180 -4.04 12.73 10.64
N PHE A 181 -4.94 13.54 10.09
CA PHE A 181 -4.73 14.97 9.86
C PHE A 181 -5.57 15.87 10.77
N ILE A 182 -6.67 15.35 11.32
CA ILE A 182 -7.57 16.06 12.23
C ILE A 182 -7.75 15.16 13.45
N PRO A 183 -7.55 15.64 14.69
CA PRO A 183 -7.73 14.81 15.88
C PRO A 183 -9.11 14.14 15.89
N PRO A 184 -9.22 12.84 16.22
CA PRO A 184 -10.47 12.09 16.12
C PRO A 184 -11.63 12.79 16.82
N GLU A 185 -11.41 13.35 18.00
CA GLU A 185 -12.44 14.01 18.81
C GLU A 185 -13.08 15.20 18.09
N ARG A 186 -12.25 15.99 17.39
CA ARG A 186 -12.73 17.10 16.56
C ARG A 186 -13.45 16.58 15.33
N LEU A 187 -12.91 15.54 14.69
CA LEU A 187 -13.52 14.94 13.49
C LEU A 187 -14.93 14.37 13.78
N PHE A 188 -15.12 13.70 14.92
CA PHE A 188 -16.46 13.24 15.37
C PHE A 188 -17.37 14.41 15.72
N GLY A 189 -16.83 15.49 16.31
CA GLY A 189 -17.56 16.73 16.51
C GLY A 189 -18.11 17.29 15.19
N TYR A 190 -17.27 17.37 14.16
CA TYR A 190 -17.64 17.88 12.83
C TYR A 190 -18.71 17.03 12.16
N LEU A 191 -18.66 15.71 12.36
CA LEU A 191 -19.67 14.79 11.83
C LEU A 191 -21.06 15.02 12.46
N ARG A 192 -21.12 15.42 13.74
CA ARG A 192 -22.37 15.68 14.46
C ARG A 192 -22.94 17.07 14.21
N SER A 193 -22.09 18.09 14.09
CA SER A 193 -22.51 19.48 13.86
C SER A 193 -22.98 19.73 12.42
N GLY A 194 -22.73 18.80 11.51
CA GLY A 194 -23.11 18.90 10.11
C GLY A 194 -22.18 19.78 9.26
N PRO A 195 -22.43 19.86 7.94
CA PRO A 195 -21.49 20.45 6.97
C PRO A 195 -21.37 21.98 7.04
N SER A 196 -22.39 22.66 7.58
CA SER A 196 -22.54 24.13 7.51
C SER A 196 -21.40 24.90 8.18
N GLY A 197 -20.75 24.33 9.21
CA GLY A 197 -19.59 24.92 9.89
C GLY A 197 -18.22 24.36 9.48
N HIS A 198 -18.18 23.24 8.75
CA HIS A 198 -16.94 22.47 8.51
C HIS A 198 -16.85 21.96 7.06
N TRP A 199 -17.07 22.85 6.10
CA TRP A 199 -17.11 22.48 4.68
C TRP A 199 -15.80 21.87 4.17
N VAL A 200 -14.63 22.30 4.67
CA VAL A 200 -13.33 21.78 4.23
C VAL A 200 -13.14 20.31 4.63
N PRO A 201 -13.22 19.90 5.92
CA PRO A 201 -13.18 18.49 6.29
C PRO A 201 -14.26 17.66 5.60
N PHE A 202 -15.48 18.20 5.47
CA PHE A 202 -16.59 17.50 4.82
C PHE A 202 -16.31 17.24 3.32
N GLY A 203 -15.81 18.25 2.61
CA GLY A 203 -15.43 18.15 1.21
C GLY A 203 -14.33 17.12 0.98
N TRP A 204 -13.31 17.09 1.84
CA TRP A 204 -12.25 16.08 1.79
C TRP A 204 -12.75 14.67 2.09
N THR A 205 -13.62 14.50 3.07
CA THR A 205 -14.27 13.22 3.36
C THR A 205 -15.07 12.73 2.15
N LEU A 206 -15.88 13.59 1.53
CA LEU A 206 -16.68 13.24 0.36
C LEU A 206 -15.79 12.87 -0.84
N PHE A 207 -14.75 13.67 -1.10
CA PHE A 207 -13.78 13.42 -2.15
C PHE A 207 -13.11 12.05 -1.98
N TRP A 208 -12.53 11.77 -0.81
CA TRP A 208 -11.86 10.50 -0.56
C TRP A 208 -12.84 9.32 -0.56
N THR A 209 -14.06 9.51 -0.05
CA THR A 209 -15.12 8.49 -0.13
C THR A 209 -15.45 8.16 -1.59
N ALA A 210 -15.62 9.17 -2.44
CA ALA A 210 -15.92 8.98 -3.86
C ALA A 210 -14.77 8.29 -4.60
N VAL A 211 -13.53 8.71 -4.36
CA VAL A 211 -12.32 8.11 -4.96
C VAL A 211 -12.16 6.65 -4.54
N LEU A 212 -12.25 6.36 -3.24
CA LEU A 212 -12.13 4.99 -2.72
C LEU A 212 -13.30 4.10 -3.18
N TYR A 213 -14.51 4.65 -3.23
CA TYR A 213 -15.67 3.93 -3.78
C TYR A 213 -15.47 3.60 -5.25
N PHE A 214 -15.08 4.57 -6.08
CA PHE A 214 -14.79 4.35 -7.50
C PHE A 214 -13.69 3.31 -7.68
N ASP A 215 -12.62 3.41 -6.89
CA ASP A 215 -11.50 2.49 -6.94
C ASP A 215 -11.93 1.06 -6.59
N TYR A 216 -12.48 0.81 -5.39
CA TYR A 216 -12.79 -0.57 -4.98
C TYR A 216 -14.03 -1.16 -5.65
N SER A 217 -14.95 -0.34 -6.19
CA SER A 217 -16.14 -0.81 -6.89
C SER A 217 -15.89 -1.09 -8.36
N TRP A 218 -15.20 -0.19 -9.06
CA TRP A 218 -14.98 -0.26 -10.50
C TRP A 218 -13.52 -0.47 -10.85
N PHE A 219 -12.59 0.39 -10.41
CA PHE A 219 -11.21 0.42 -10.94
C PHE A 219 -10.32 -0.77 -10.48
N ARG A 220 -10.31 -1.08 -9.19
CA ARG A 220 -9.83 -2.30 -8.53
C ARG A 220 -8.36 -2.62 -8.82
N GLU A 221 -8.10 -3.78 -9.41
CA GLU A 221 -6.77 -4.23 -9.81
C GLU A 221 -6.10 -3.31 -10.85
N GLN A 222 -6.85 -2.51 -11.62
CA GLN A 222 -6.26 -1.57 -12.59
C GLN A 222 -5.40 -0.50 -11.91
N THR A 223 -5.64 -0.18 -10.64
CA THR A 223 -4.75 0.69 -9.85
C THR A 223 -3.34 0.14 -9.81
N CYS A 224 -3.19 -1.17 -9.58
CA CYS A 224 -1.90 -1.83 -9.53
C CYS A 224 -1.26 -1.97 -10.92
N LEU A 225 -2.06 -2.15 -11.97
CA LEU A 225 -1.59 -2.45 -13.33
C LEU A 225 -1.28 -1.19 -14.15
N ILE A 226 -2.07 -0.12 -13.97
CA ILE A 226 -2.05 1.08 -14.80
C ILE A 226 -1.45 2.27 -14.03
N ILE A 227 -1.96 2.56 -12.83
CA ILE A 227 -1.60 3.79 -12.10
C ILE A 227 -0.33 3.61 -11.27
N CYS A 228 -0.13 2.44 -10.65
CA CYS A 228 0.92 2.24 -9.65
C CYS A 228 2.33 2.37 -10.27
N PRO A 229 3.09 3.45 -9.96
CA PRO A 229 4.44 3.61 -10.49
C PRO A 229 5.41 2.61 -9.86
N TYR A 230 5.14 2.22 -8.61
CA TYR A 230 5.94 1.27 -7.87
C TYR A 230 5.95 -0.11 -8.54
N GLY A 231 4.78 -0.62 -8.96
CA GLY A 231 4.69 -1.90 -9.67
C GLY A 231 5.53 -1.95 -10.95
N ARG A 232 5.70 -0.81 -11.64
CA ARG A 232 6.60 -0.68 -12.79
C ARG A 232 8.06 -0.57 -12.35
N LEU A 233 8.38 0.25 -11.36
CA LEU A 233 9.73 0.39 -10.83
C LEU A 233 10.29 -0.95 -10.32
N GLN A 234 9.44 -1.81 -9.74
CA GLN A 234 9.84 -3.13 -9.26
C GLN A 234 10.41 -4.03 -10.36
N SER A 235 10.03 -3.88 -11.65
CA SER A 235 10.64 -4.70 -12.72
C SER A 235 12.13 -4.39 -12.91
N ALA A 236 12.57 -3.16 -12.62
CA ALA A 236 13.98 -2.77 -12.66
C ALA A 236 14.77 -3.19 -11.40
N LEU A 237 14.07 -3.41 -10.27
CA LEU A 237 14.69 -3.76 -8.99
C LEU A 237 14.90 -5.28 -8.81
N ILE A 238 14.17 -6.09 -9.58
CA ILE A 238 14.24 -7.56 -9.56
C ILE A 238 15.45 -8.04 -10.39
N ASP A 239 16.11 -9.10 -9.92
CA ASP A 239 17.14 -9.82 -10.67
C ASP A 239 16.91 -11.34 -10.58
N ALA A 240 17.82 -12.12 -11.15
CA ALA A 240 17.69 -13.56 -11.27
C ALA A 240 17.74 -14.32 -9.92
N ASP A 241 18.21 -13.68 -8.84
CA ASP A 241 18.26 -14.20 -7.48
C ASP A 241 17.11 -13.71 -6.59
N THR A 242 16.35 -12.71 -7.05
CA THR A 242 15.17 -12.20 -6.32
C THR A 242 14.09 -13.28 -6.19
N VAL A 243 13.46 -13.35 -5.02
CA VAL A 243 12.35 -14.27 -4.79
C VAL A 243 11.12 -13.85 -5.59
N ILE A 244 10.68 -14.74 -6.47
CA ILE A 244 9.48 -14.62 -7.28
C ILE A 244 8.55 -15.82 -6.99
N ILE A 245 7.31 -15.70 -7.44
CA ILE A 245 6.43 -16.87 -7.57
C ILE A 245 6.55 -17.34 -9.01
N GLY A 246 6.88 -18.62 -9.21
CA GLY A 246 7.03 -19.21 -10.53
C GLY A 246 6.38 -20.59 -10.62
N TYR A 247 6.14 -21.00 -11.85
CA TYR A 247 5.74 -22.35 -12.23
C TYR A 247 6.99 -23.13 -12.66
N ASP A 248 7.13 -24.36 -12.15
CA ASP A 248 8.24 -25.24 -12.51
C ASP A 248 7.95 -25.90 -13.86
N GLU A 249 8.47 -25.30 -14.94
CA GLU A 249 8.28 -25.79 -16.30
C GLU A 249 8.90 -27.18 -16.51
N LYS A 250 10.10 -27.43 -15.96
CA LYS A 250 10.80 -28.72 -16.10
C LYS A 250 10.01 -29.87 -15.49
N ARG A 251 9.31 -29.61 -14.39
CA ARG A 251 8.49 -30.59 -13.69
C ARG A 251 7.07 -30.67 -14.24
N GLY A 252 6.51 -29.55 -14.69
CA GLY A 252 5.11 -29.43 -15.06
C GLY A 252 4.80 -29.81 -16.50
N GLU A 253 5.76 -29.69 -17.41
CA GLU A 253 5.57 -29.93 -18.85
C GLU A 253 6.03 -31.33 -19.30
N PRO A 254 5.42 -31.90 -20.36
CA PRO A 254 4.25 -31.38 -21.09
C PRO A 254 2.96 -31.54 -20.26
N ARG A 255 2.11 -30.52 -20.26
CA ARG A 255 0.78 -30.58 -19.64
C ARG A 255 -0.06 -31.72 -20.21
N SER A 256 -0.76 -32.45 -19.35
CA SER A 256 -1.75 -33.44 -19.77
C SER A 256 -2.94 -33.46 -18.85
N LYS A 257 -4.15 -33.61 -19.41
CA LYS A 257 -5.37 -33.81 -18.60
C LYS A 257 -5.54 -35.25 -18.13
N LYS A 258 -4.77 -36.18 -18.69
CA LYS A 258 -4.81 -37.60 -18.34
C LYS A 258 -3.79 -37.90 -17.26
N THR A 259 -4.26 -38.51 -16.18
CA THR A 259 -3.39 -38.95 -15.08
C THR A 259 -2.39 -40.00 -15.60
N GLY A 260 -1.11 -39.79 -15.35
CA GLY A 260 -0.03 -40.72 -15.76
C GLY A 260 0.59 -40.45 -17.13
N GLU A 261 0.04 -39.51 -17.91
CA GLU A 261 0.67 -39.00 -19.14
C GLU A 261 1.22 -37.60 -18.88
N GLY A 262 2.43 -37.27 -19.37
CA GLY A 262 3.03 -35.94 -19.26
C GLY A 262 3.61 -35.58 -17.89
N GLY A 263 3.84 -34.28 -17.67
CA GLY A 263 4.40 -33.74 -16.43
C GLY A 263 3.38 -33.60 -15.30
N ASP A 264 3.79 -32.93 -14.22
CA ASP A 264 2.96 -32.81 -13.02
C ASP A 264 1.75 -31.88 -13.20
N CYS A 265 1.77 -31.00 -14.20
CA CYS A 265 0.68 -30.06 -14.46
C CYS A 265 -0.48 -30.71 -15.22
N VAL A 266 -1.62 -30.85 -14.54
CA VAL A 266 -2.83 -31.47 -15.12
C VAL A 266 -3.74 -30.54 -15.94
N ASP A 267 -3.23 -29.37 -16.35
CA ASP A 267 -3.97 -28.34 -17.09
C ASP A 267 -5.36 -27.97 -16.51
N CYS A 268 -5.48 -27.90 -15.18
CA CYS A 268 -6.76 -27.62 -14.50
C CYS A 268 -7.16 -26.13 -14.47
N PHE A 269 -6.27 -25.22 -14.87
CA PHE A 269 -6.44 -23.75 -14.81
C PHE A 269 -6.76 -23.18 -13.41
N ARG A 270 -6.59 -23.96 -12.33
CA ARG A 270 -6.93 -23.48 -10.98
C ARG A 270 -6.07 -22.29 -10.57
N CYS A 271 -4.77 -22.32 -10.85
CA CYS A 271 -3.84 -21.22 -10.59
C CYS A 271 -4.25 -19.90 -11.26
N VAL A 272 -4.81 -19.96 -12.47
CA VAL A 272 -5.33 -18.80 -13.21
C VAL A 272 -6.62 -18.29 -12.58
N SER A 273 -7.52 -19.20 -12.20
CA SER A 273 -8.84 -18.83 -11.66
C SER A 273 -8.78 -18.09 -10.32
N VAL A 274 -7.72 -18.29 -9.52
CA VAL A 274 -7.53 -17.65 -8.21
C VAL A 274 -6.65 -16.40 -8.28
N CYS A 275 -6.10 -16.09 -9.46
CA CYS A 275 -5.20 -14.96 -9.63
C CYS A 275 -5.96 -13.62 -9.57
N PRO A 276 -5.62 -12.72 -8.65
CA PRO A 276 -6.32 -11.44 -8.50
C PRO A 276 -6.07 -10.45 -9.63
N THR A 277 -4.99 -10.64 -10.39
CA THR A 277 -4.61 -9.81 -11.54
C THR A 277 -4.80 -10.51 -12.89
N GLY A 278 -5.32 -11.75 -12.88
CA GLY A 278 -5.77 -12.42 -14.10
C GLY A 278 -4.65 -12.95 -15.00
N ILE A 279 -3.43 -13.11 -14.49
CA ILE A 279 -2.31 -13.72 -15.21
C ILE A 279 -2.38 -15.25 -15.28
N ASP A 280 -1.68 -15.83 -16.26
CA ASP A 280 -1.42 -17.28 -16.35
C ASP A 280 0.03 -17.57 -16.00
N ILE A 281 0.26 -17.93 -14.73
CA ILE A 281 1.61 -18.21 -14.19
C ILE A 281 2.38 -19.30 -14.93
N ARG A 282 1.69 -20.11 -15.74
CA ARG A 282 2.30 -21.18 -16.54
C ARG A 282 2.89 -20.67 -17.86
N ARG A 283 2.80 -19.37 -18.14
CA ARG A 283 3.45 -18.69 -19.28
C ARG A 283 4.71 -17.93 -18.85
N GLY A 284 5.22 -18.20 -17.65
CA GLY A 284 6.41 -17.56 -17.10
C GLY A 284 6.11 -16.36 -16.21
N LEU A 285 7.15 -15.57 -15.95
CA LEU A 285 7.07 -14.41 -15.06
C LEU A 285 6.39 -13.23 -15.77
N GLN A 286 5.31 -12.73 -15.17
CA GLN A 286 4.51 -11.61 -15.69
C GLN A 286 4.59 -10.41 -14.74
N MET A 287 4.69 -9.19 -15.29
CA MET A 287 4.83 -7.95 -14.50
C MET A 287 3.59 -7.61 -13.66
N GLU A 288 2.44 -8.17 -14.00
CA GLU A 288 1.17 -7.99 -13.32
C GLU A 288 1.05 -8.86 -12.07
N CYS A 289 1.97 -9.82 -11.86
CA CYS A 289 2.00 -10.62 -10.65
C CYS A 289 2.21 -9.70 -9.43
N ILE A 290 1.36 -9.82 -8.42
CA ILE A 290 1.52 -9.09 -7.14
C ILE A 290 2.16 -9.94 -6.04
N GLY A 291 2.65 -11.15 -6.34
CA GLY A 291 3.35 -11.99 -5.37
C GLY A 291 2.48 -12.50 -4.21
N CYS A 292 1.16 -12.61 -4.38
CA CYS A 292 0.20 -12.95 -3.30
C CYS A 292 0.03 -14.44 -2.98
N ALA A 293 0.69 -15.36 -3.70
CA ALA A 293 0.67 -16.82 -3.46
C ALA A 293 -0.68 -17.54 -3.50
N ASN A 294 -1.77 -16.93 -4.00
CA ASN A 294 -3.04 -17.65 -4.22
C ASN A 294 -2.85 -18.87 -5.13
N CYS A 295 -2.04 -18.72 -6.18
CA CYS A 295 -1.74 -19.80 -7.13
C CYS A 295 -0.97 -20.96 -6.49
N ILE A 296 -0.14 -20.71 -5.47
CA ILE A 296 0.59 -21.77 -4.74
C ILE A 296 -0.41 -22.64 -3.98
N ASP A 297 -1.21 -22.04 -3.09
CA ASP A 297 -2.20 -22.77 -2.29
C ASP A 297 -3.19 -23.53 -3.20
N ALA A 298 -3.61 -22.89 -4.31
CA ALA A 298 -4.54 -23.50 -5.25
C ALA A 298 -3.95 -24.66 -6.06
N CYS A 299 -2.65 -24.59 -6.39
CA CYS A 299 -1.95 -25.67 -7.09
C CYS A 299 -1.65 -26.83 -6.15
N ASP A 300 -1.16 -26.54 -4.94
CA ASP A 300 -0.87 -27.53 -3.92
C ASP A 300 -2.12 -28.35 -3.55
N ALA A 301 -3.29 -27.70 -3.44
CA ALA A 301 -4.56 -28.39 -3.19
C ALA A 301 -4.99 -29.34 -4.32
N VAL A 302 -4.51 -29.11 -5.56
CA VAL A 302 -4.72 -30.05 -6.68
C VAL A 302 -3.70 -31.17 -6.63
N MET A 303 -2.43 -30.86 -6.35
CA MET A 303 -1.36 -31.86 -6.22
C MET A 303 -1.66 -32.87 -5.11
N GLU A 304 -2.13 -32.41 -3.94
CA GLU A 304 -2.55 -33.27 -2.83
C GLU A 304 -3.65 -34.26 -3.24
N LYS A 305 -4.64 -33.80 -4.01
CA LYS A 305 -5.76 -34.66 -4.47
C LYS A 305 -5.32 -35.72 -5.48
N LEU A 306 -4.22 -35.47 -6.18
CA LEU A 306 -3.65 -36.36 -7.18
C LEU A 306 -2.50 -37.20 -6.62
N ASP A 307 -2.24 -37.09 -5.31
CA ASP A 307 -1.10 -37.72 -4.63
C ASP A 307 0.25 -37.41 -5.30
N ARG A 308 0.41 -36.16 -5.73
CA ARG A 308 1.63 -35.61 -6.34
C ARG A 308 2.37 -34.70 -5.36
N PRO A 309 3.71 -34.55 -5.49
CA PRO A 309 4.44 -33.65 -4.61
C PRO A 309 3.92 -32.20 -4.70
N LYS A 310 3.97 -31.45 -3.61
CA LYS A 310 3.61 -30.02 -3.62
C LYS A 310 4.69 -29.17 -4.32
N GLY A 311 4.41 -27.89 -4.54
CA GLY A 311 5.40 -26.93 -4.99
C GLY A 311 5.68 -26.92 -6.50
N LEU A 312 4.70 -27.37 -7.30
CA LEU A 312 4.71 -27.14 -8.76
C LEU A 312 4.65 -25.64 -9.09
N VAL A 313 3.88 -24.87 -8.31
CA VAL A 313 3.98 -23.42 -8.23
C VAL A 313 4.54 -23.08 -6.86
N ARG A 314 5.65 -22.35 -6.79
CA ARG A 314 6.34 -22.07 -5.51
C ARG A 314 7.03 -20.71 -5.52
N TYR A 315 7.46 -20.28 -4.33
CA TYR A 315 8.44 -19.20 -4.20
C TYR A 315 9.83 -19.75 -4.49
N ASP A 316 10.52 -19.15 -5.45
CA ASP A 316 11.91 -19.47 -5.79
C ASP A 316 12.57 -18.26 -6.48
N SER A 317 13.83 -18.35 -6.85
CA SER A 317 14.45 -17.38 -7.76
C SER A 317 14.39 -17.86 -9.21
N HIS A 318 14.62 -16.97 -10.18
CA HIS A 318 14.70 -17.37 -11.59
C HIS A 318 15.79 -18.45 -11.79
N ARG A 319 16.96 -18.25 -11.17
CA ARG A 319 18.05 -19.24 -11.17
C ARG A 319 17.67 -20.55 -10.48
N GLY A 320 16.85 -20.51 -9.44
CA GLY A 320 16.32 -21.72 -8.80
C GLY A 320 15.48 -22.56 -9.76
N PHE A 321 14.65 -21.93 -10.59
CA PHE A 321 13.85 -22.63 -11.61
C PHE A 321 14.68 -23.08 -12.83
N THR A 322 15.61 -22.26 -13.32
CA THR A 322 16.36 -22.55 -14.56
C THR A 322 17.61 -23.38 -14.34
N GLU A 323 18.40 -23.09 -13.30
CA GLU A 323 19.70 -23.70 -13.01
C GLU A 323 19.65 -24.68 -11.83
N GLY A 324 18.62 -24.62 -10.98
CA GLY A 324 18.57 -25.40 -9.73
C GLY A 324 19.54 -24.88 -8.64
N VAL A 325 20.08 -23.68 -8.83
CA VAL A 325 21.05 -23.07 -7.90
C VAL A 325 20.33 -22.26 -6.84
N ARG A 326 20.83 -22.31 -5.60
CA ARG A 326 20.31 -21.50 -4.49
C ARG A 326 20.58 -20.02 -4.75
N ARG A 327 19.56 -19.19 -4.46
CA ARG A 327 19.66 -17.73 -4.56
C ARG A 327 20.80 -17.16 -3.71
N SER A 328 21.54 -16.20 -4.24
CA SER A 328 22.52 -15.42 -3.47
C SER A 328 21.86 -14.22 -2.78
N LEU A 329 22.14 -14.05 -1.48
CA LEU A 329 21.72 -12.86 -0.73
C LEU A 329 22.74 -11.71 -0.87
N VAL A 330 24.01 -12.04 -1.14
CA VAL A 330 25.13 -11.10 -1.23
C VAL A 330 25.18 -10.55 -2.65
N ARG A 331 24.55 -9.40 -2.88
CA ARG A 331 24.47 -8.74 -4.19
C ARG A 331 24.80 -7.26 -4.06
N PRO A 332 25.63 -6.67 -4.94
CA PRO A 332 26.04 -5.27 -4.84
C PRO A 332 24.88 -4.28 -4.69
N ARG A 333 23.77 -4.50 -5.40
CA ARG A 333 22.56 -3.66 -5.31
C ARG A 333 21.89 -3.69 -3.94
N VAL A 334 21.86 -4.86 -3.29
CA VAL A 334 21.26 -5.02 -1.96
C VAL A 334 22.07 -4.25 -0.94
N PHE A 335 23.40 -4.31 -1.04
CA PHE A 335 24.29 -3.51 -0.20
C PHE A 335 24.13 -2.01 -0.46
N LEU A 336 24.08 -1.58 -1.72
CA LEU A 336 23.88 -0.16 -2.04
C LEU A 336 22.58 0.38 -1.44
N TYR A 337 21.46 -0.28 -1.68
CA TYR A 337 20.16 0.13 -1.11
C TYR A 337 20.13 -0.01 0.41
N GLY A 338 20.74 -1.06 0.95
CA GLY A 338 20.85 -1.29 2.39
C GLY A 338 21.63 -0.20 3.10
N THR A 339 22.77 0.21 2.54
CA THR A 339 23.59 1.31 3.05
C THR A 339 22.83 2.63 2.95
N LEU A 340 22.18 2.93 1.83
CA LEU A 340 21.39 4.16 1.69
C LEU A 340 20.20 4.21 2.66
N ALA A 341 19.52 3.07 2.86
CA ALA A 341 18.45 2.95 3.85
C ALA A 341 18.98 3.17 5.27
N LEU A 342 20.11 2.52 5.61
CA LEU A 342 20.75 2.65 6.91
C LEU A 342 21.18 4.09 7.17
N VAL A 343 21.82 4.76 6.19
CA VAL A 343 22.24 6.16 6.31
C VAL A 343 21.04 7.06 6.56
N GLY A 344 19.98 6.96 5.74
CA GLY A 344 18.77 7.78 5.90
C GLY A 344 18.11 7.59 7.28
N LEU A 345 17.91 6.34 7.70
CA LEU A 345 17.29 6.02 8.99
C LEU A 345 18.19 6.39 10.18
N THR A 346 19.51 6.25 10.06
CA THR A 346 20.46 6.61 11.13
C THR A 346 20.56 8.12 11.29
N VAL A 347 20.63 8.86 10.18
CA VAL A 347 20.62 10.34 10.21
C VAL A 347 19.30 10.82 10.82
N PHE A 348 18.15 10.29 10.37
CA PHE A 348 16.86 10.61 10.96
C PHE A 348 16.83 10.34 12.47
N ALA A 349 17.18 9.12 12.91
CA ALA A 349 17.13 8.74 14.31
C ALA A 349 18.09 9.57 15.17
N SER A 350 19.33 9.78 14.71
CA SER A 350 20.33 10.55 15.46
C SER A 350 19.94 12.02 15.64
N VAL A 351 19.41 12.67 14.61
CA VAL A 351 18.99 14.08 14.70
C VAL A 351 17.69 14.21 15.46
N ALA A 352 16.73 13.30 15.28
CA ALA A 352 15.48 13.29 16.05
C ALA A 352 15.73 13.13 17.56
N LEU A 353 16.67 12.27 17.96
CA LEU A 353 17.01 12.03 19.36
C LEU A 353 17.84 13.16 20.00
N ARG A 354 18.61 13.91 19.21
CA ARG A 354 19.46 15.03 19.70
C ARG A 354 18.78 16.40 19.60
N ARG A 355 17.51 16.43 19.24
CA ARG A 355 16.76 17.66 19.02
C ARG A 355 16.57 18.42 20.32
N THR A 356 16.82 19.73 20.27
CA THR A 356 16.54 20.64 21.39
C THR A 356 15.03 20.87 21.54
N SER A 357 14.59 21.04 22.78
CA SER A 357 13.19 21.33 23.14
C SER A 357 12.74 22.73 22.69
N PHE A 358 13.65 23.58 22.23
CA PHE A 358 13.36 24.93 21.75
C PHE A 358 14.39 25.42 20.72
N ASP A 359 14.01 26.43 19.94
CA ASP A 359 14.89 27.16 19.02
C ASP A 359 14.83 28.66 19.34
N VAL A 360 15.99 29.33 19.38
CA VAL A 360 16.09 30.78 19.58
C VAL A 360 16.84 31.37 18.40
N ARG A 361 16.20 32.32 17.72
CA ARG A 361 16.83 33.09 16.65
C ARG A 361 16.83 34.56 17.00
N VAL A 362 18.02 35.14 17.03
CA VAL A 362 18.19 36.59 17.16
C VAL A 362 18.28 37.18 15.76
N LEU A 363 17.25 37.90 15.36
CA LEU A 363 17.16 38.55 14.07
C LEU A 363 17.50 40.04 14.23
N ARG A 364 18.25 40.59 13.28
CA ARG A 364 18.40 42.04 13.15
C ARG A 364 17.27 42.57 12.26
N PRO A 365 16.71 43.74 12.57
CA PRO A 365 15.72 44.39 11.72
C PRO A 365 16.34 44.71 10.35
N GLN A 366 15.52 44.71 9.30
CA GLN A 366 15.93 45.22 8.00
C GLN A 366 15.94 46.75 8.05
N GLY A 367 17.10 47.36 7.83
CA GLY A 367 17.29 48.82 7.91
C GLY A 367 18.53 49.19 8.71
N LEU A 368 18.49 50.36 9.38
CA LEU A 368 19.59 50.83 10.21
C LEU A 368 19.82 49.86 11.39
N PRO A 369 21.04 49.29 11.55
CA PRO A 369 21.32 48.29 12.57
C PRO A 369 21.38 48.89 13.99
N TYR A 370 21.55 50.20 14.10
CA TYR A 370 21.60 50.94 15.35
C TYR A 370 20.95 52.32 15.21
N SER A 371 20.52 52.88 16.34
CA SER A 371 20.15 54.30 16.46
C SER A 371 21.02 54.97 17.52
N LEU A 372 21.42 56.22 17.25
CA LEU A 372 22.13 57.07 18.21
C LEU A 372 21.09 57.92 18.94
N VAL A 373 20.96 57.69 20.25
CA VAL A 373 20.09 58.48 21.14
C VAL A 373 20.94 58.91 22.32
N ASP A 374 21.05 60.23 22.54
CA ASP A 374 21.85 60.83 23.63
C ASP A 374 23.32 60.37 23.69
N GLY A 375 23.96 60.24 22.52
CA GLY A 375 25.36 59.79 22.41
C GLY A 375 25.59 58.30 22.70
N LYS A 376 24.52 57.52 22.94
CA LYS A 376 24.58 56.06 23.13
C LYS A 376 24.10 55.32 21.89
N VAL A 377 24.80 54.25 21.54
CA VAL A 377 24.43 53.33 20.44
C VAL A 377 23.35 52.37 20.96
N ARG A 378 22.15 52.41 20.39
CA ARG A 378 21.07 51.45 20.66
C ARG A 378 20.94 50.49 19.49
N ASN A 379 21.19 49.21 19.73
CA ASN A 379 20.93 48.15 18.78
C ASN A 379 19.52 47.59 18.99
N LEU A 380 18.80 47.32 17.90
CA LEU A 380 17.50 46.65 17.95
C LEU A 380 17.67 45.19 17.51
N TYR A 381 17.15 44.27 18.32
CA TYR A 381 17.12 42.84 18.01
C TYR A 381 15.70 42.32 18.16
N THR A 382 15.30 41.41 17.28
CA THR A 382 14.08 40.63 17.41
C THR A 382 14.46 39.20 17.79
N VAL A 383 14.16 38.81 19.03
CA VAL A 383 14.38 37.44 19.48
C VAL A 383 13.12 36.63 19.19
N ARG A 384 13.24 35.63 18.30
CA ARG A 384 12.17 34.68 18.02
C ARG A 384 12.47 33.38 18.76
N ILE A 385 11.63 33.06 19.74
CA ILE A 385 11.67 31.80 20.48
C ILE A 385 10.58 30.89 19.93
N GLN A 386 10.94 29.66 19.61
CA GLN A 386 10.01 28.64 19.18
C GLN A 386 10.06 27.47 20.14
N ASN A 387 8.96 27.25 20.85
CA ASN A 387 8.76 26.05 21.63
C ASN A 387 8.59 24.84 20.70
N LYS A 388 9.34 23.77 20.96
CA LYS A 388 9.34 22.53 20.17
C LYS A 388 8.81 21.32 20.96
N THR A 389 8.30 21.53 22.17
CA THR A 389 7.63 20.53 23.01
C THR A 389 6.11 20.58 22.84
N ASP A 390 5.44 19.50 23.26
CA ASP A 390 3.98 19.44 23.32
C ASP A 390 3.40 20.19 24.55
N ALA A 391 4.23 20.48 25.55
CA ALA A 391 3.86 21.23 26.74
C ALA A 391 4.19 22.73 26.61
N ALA A 392 3.42 23.59 27.27
CA ALA A 392 3.74 25.01 27.39
C ALA A 392 4.99 25.20 28.27
N GLU A 393 5.97 25.92 27.77
CA GLU A 393 7.26 26.16 28.42
C GLU A 393 7.49 27.66 28.63
N THR A 394 8.16 28.03 29.73
CA THR A 394 8.51 29.42 30.04
C THR A 394 9.98 29.65 29.78
N TYR A 395 10.31 30.68 28.98
CA TYR A 395 11.68 31.02 28.60
C TYR A 395 12.07 32.37 29.18
N PHE A 396 13.25 32.45 29.81
CA PHE A 396 13.84 33.69 30.30
C PHE A 396 14.93 34.16 29.32
N VAL A 397 14.94 35.46 29.03
CA VAL A 397 15.93 36.08 28.13
C VAL A 397 16.64 37.17 28.91
N GLU A 398 17.94 37.00 29.11
CA GLU A 398 18.78 37.95 29.82
C GLU A 398 19.97 38.37 28.93
N PRO A 399 20.33 39.67 28.91
CA PRO A 399 21.56 40.10 28.27
C PRO A 399 22.76 39.59 29.07
N GLU A 400 23.81 39.12 28.38
CA GLU A 400 25.03 38.64 29.02
C GLU A 400 25.67 39.77 29.84
N ALA A 401 25.93 39.51 31.12
CA ALA A 401 26.47 40.49 32.05
C ALA A 401 27.88 40.93 31.59
N GLY A 402 27.99 42.18 31.10
CA GLY A 402 29.25 42.75 30.62
C GLY A 402 29.19 43.42 29.24
N ALA A 403 28.08 43.31 28.51
CA ALA A 403 27.86 44.05 27.26
C ALA A 403 27.19 45.40 27.55
N VAL A 404 27.98 46.40 27.99
CA VAL A 404 27.59 47.83 28.03
C VAL A 404 28.22 48.56 26.87
#